data_AF-A0A087UFM5-F1
#
_entry.id   AF-A0A087UFM5-F1
#
_cell.length_a   1.000
_cell.length_b   1.000
_cell.length_c   1.000
_cell.angle_alpha   90.00
_cell.angle_beta   90.00
_cell.angle_gamma   90.00
#
_symmetry.space_group_name_H-M   'P 1'
#
loop_
_entity.id
_entity.type
_entity.pdbx_description
1 polymer ?
#
loop_
_entity_poly.entity_id
_entity_poly.type
_entity_poly.pdbx_seq_one_letter_code
_entity_poly.pdbx_strand_id
1 'polypeptide(L)'
;MQDVIFSDSAFFFDSSVISKLLNFYKSHKPLKCELSSYGDFLQPLGLAASPSYIVEKITSEDLASTRSALYRTLYGLKLSILVLKNSNFHHLGTMKEYIDSLSCKNKFSEMFPISRFSVSAVSVNNIVPLYIEGTVMHSIIHPLSLVPESAVIECCDINIAVDIGQNCIISNVQLHGVFVQRLSFQIPENTLMHTVSVMGGYVCIACAISDDIKKTFKWKDYIEIKIFGKKLKQFIRPDDSIFSSDCSKPALWNAKLFPLCKTADEAFKKTLEIIVRIKEEEMFNLCFMPDDKVLKWVSMSDVLSLKDTENVLKYQKELYEKIMLKKKSVDQFM
;
A
#
# COMPACT_ATOMS: atom_id res chain seq x y z
N MET A 1 -7.08 27.86 31.47
CA MET A 1 -5.96 27.72 30.52
C MET A 1 -6.47 26.86 29.39
N GLN A 2 -6.26 27.27 28.13
CA GLN A 2 -6.45 26.35 27.01
C GLN A 2 -5.23 25.45 26.94
N ASP A 3 -5.45 24.15 26.88
CA ASP A 3 -4.36 23.20 26.64
C ASP A 3 -3.82 23.44 25.23
N VAL A 4 -2.52 23.72 25.14
CA VAL A 4 -1.82 23.87 23.87
C VAL A 4 -1.33 22.48 23.47
N ILE A 5 -1.91 21.93 22.41
CA ILE A 5 -1.52 20.64 21.84
C ILE A 5 -0.62 20.89 20.64
N PHE A 6 0.58 20.30 20.64
CA PHE A 6 1.46 20.28 19.48
C PHE A 6 1.36 18.92 18.79
N SER A 7 1.15 18.93 17.48
CA SER A 7 1.30 17.75 16.64
C SER A 7 2.66 17.81 15.96
N ASP A 8 3.37 16.69 15.92
CA ASP A 8 4.58 16.56 15.13
C ASP A 8 4.26 16.35 13.64
N SER A 9 5.20 16.78 12.79
CA SER A 9 5.19 16.53 11.34
C SER A 9 6.54 16.00 10.85
N ALA A 10 7.62 16.35 11.55
CA ALA A 10 8.97 15.88 11.32
C ALA A 10 9.80 16.07 12.60
N PHE A 11 10.84 15.28 12.78
CA PHE A 11 11.84 15.48 13.84
C PHE A 11 13.25 15.23 13.30
N PHE A 12 14.22 15.88 13.94
CA PHE A 12 15.63 15.79 13.55
C PHE A 12 16.47 15.54 14.79
N PHE A 13 17.55 14.79 14.61
CA PHE A 13 18.56 14.56 15.63
C PHE A 13 19.84 15.28 15.26
N ASP A 14 20.47 15.92 16.25
CA ASP A 14 21.80 16.48 16.07
C ASP A 14 22.87 15.38 16.01
N SER A 15 24.11 15.77 15.70
CA SER A 15 25.24 14.84 15.58
C SER A 15 25.53 14.07 16.87
N SER A 16 25.24 14.64 18.04
CA SER A 16 25.46 14.00 19.34
C SER A 16 24.49 12.84 19.54
N VAL A 17 23.21 13.04 19.21
CA VAL A 17 22.18 12.00 19.31
C VAL A 17 22.40 10.93 18.23
N ILE A 18 22.74 11.34 17.01
CA ILE A 18 23.10 10.40 15.93
C ILE A 18 24.26 9.48 16.37
N SER A 19 25.29 10.03 17.03
CA SER A 19 26.42 9.22 17.53
C SER A 19 25.97 8.17 18.55
N LYS A 20 25.04 8.52 19.45
CA LYS A 20 24.44 7.57 20.40
C LYS A 20 23.65 6.48 19.68
N LEU A 21 22.84 6.83 18.68
CA LEU A 21 22.06 5.88 17.89
C LEU A 21 22.93 4.94 17.06
N LEU A 22 24.04 5.44 16.48
CA LEU A 22 25.02 4.62 15.78
C LEU A 22 25.70 3.63 16.73
N ASN A 23 26.07 4.07 17.94
CA ASN A 23 26.65 3.19 18.96
C ASN A 23 25.63 2.14 19.41
N PHE A 24 24.38 2.55 19.65
CA PHE A 24 23.28 1.64 19.94
C PHE A 24 23.15 0.57 18.85
N TYR A 25 23.09 0.96 17.58
CA TYR A 25 23.02 0.02 16.46
C TYR A 25 24.21 -0.94 16.41
N LYS A 26 25.44 -0.44 16.59
CA LYS A 26 26.65 -1.28 16.63
C LYS A 26 26.60 -2.34 17.72
N SER A 27 26.04 -2.01 18.89
CA SER A 27 25.93 -2.92 20.04
C SER A 27 24.76 -3.90 19.96
N HIS A 28 23.75 -3.62 19.13
CA HIS A 28 22.50 -4.40 19.08
C HIS A 28 22.23 -5.03 17.70
N LYS A 29 23.16 -4.93 16.74
CA LYS A 29 23.03 -5.60 15.45
C LYS A 29 23.24 -7.14 15.57
N PRO A 30 22.52 -7.97 14.80
CA PRO A 30 21.43 -7.57 13.89
C PRO A 30 20.17 -7.21 14.68
N LEU A 31 19.47 -6.17 14.24
CA LEU A 31 18.16 -5.83 14.80
C LEU A 31 17.16 -6.93 14.44
N LYS A 32 16.39 -7.37 15.44
CA LYS A 32 15.41 -8.48 15.29
C LYS A 32 13.96 -8.00 15.21
N CYS A 33 13.73 -6.69 15.28
CA CYS A 33 12.40 -6.09 15.26
C CYS A 33 12.40 -4.78 14.48
N GLU A 34 11.23 -4.40 13.98
CA GLU A 34 10.99 -3.09 13.40
C GLU A 34 10.70 -2.07 14.51
N LEU A 35 11.28 -0.88 14.39
CA LEU A 35 11.09 0.23 15.32
C LEU A 35 10.30 1.35 14.63
N SER A 36 9.37 1.97 15.35
CA SER A 36 8.62 3.14 14.91
C SER A 36 9.42 4.41 15.17
N SER A 37 9.64 5.21 14.13
CA SER A 37 10.32 6.51 14.24
C SER A 37 9.71 7.40 15.33
N TYR A 38 8.39 7.56 15.34
CA TYR A 38 7.69 8.38 16.32
C TYR A 38 7.48 7.64 17.65
N GLY A 39 7.04 6.38 17.57
CA GLY A 39 6.69 5.59 18.75
C GLY A 39 7.88 5.23 19.63
N ASP A 40 9.07 5.04 19.05
CA ASP A 40 10.22 4.49 19.78
C ASP A 40 11.36 5.48 19.98
N PHE A 41 11.51 6.49 19.12
CA PHE A 41 12.58 7.48 19.23
C PHE A 41 12.15 8.80 19.89
N LEU A 42 10.86 9.17 19.84
CA LEU A 42 10.38 10.40 20.50
C LEU A 42 9.88 10.17 21.93
N GLN A 43 9.21 9.04 22.19
CA GLN A 43 8.68 8.71 23.53
C GLN A 43 9.73 8.74 24.66
N PRO A 44 11.00 8.33 24.44
CA PRO A 44 12.03 8.43 25.49
C PRO A 44 12.52 9.84 25.81
N LEU A 45 12.22 10.85 24.98
CA LEU A 45 12.88 12.15 25.09
C LEU A 45 12.28 13.01 26.21
N GLY A 46 13.13 13.86 26.79
CA GLY A 46 12.76 14.75 27.88
C GLY A 46 12.78 14.09 29.25
N LEU A 47 12.75 14.93 30.30
CA LEU A 47 12.85 14.48 31.69
C LEU A 47 11.53 13.87 32.23
N ALA A 48 10.41 14.15 31.55
CA ALA A 48 9.10 13.61 31.89
C ALA A 48 8.74 12.34 31.09
N ALA A 49 9.69 11.80 30.32
CA ALA A 49 9.48 10.57 29.57
C ALA A 49 9.10 9.41 30.49
N SER A 50 8.18 8.58 30.04
CA SER A 50 7.70 7.41 30.77
C SER A 50 7.98 6.13 29.96
N PRO A 51 8.47 5.05 30.58
CA PRO A 51 8.68 3.78 29.90
C PRO A 51 7.38 2.97 29.72
N SER A 52 6.22 3.48 30.16
CA SER A 52 4.91 2.81 30.08
C SER A 52 4.58 2.28 28.68
N TYR A 53 4.89 3.05 27.62
CA TYR A 53 4.63 2.66 26.24
C TYR A 53 5.34 1.36 25.82
N ILE A 54 6.44 1.00 26.50
CA ILE A 54 7.18 -0.23 26.23
C ILE A 54 6.32 -1.43 26.58
N VAL A 55 5.59 -1.37 27.71
CA VAL A 55 4.76 -2.46 28.24
C VAL A 55 3.37 -2.47 27.59
N GLU A 56 2.78 -1.31 27.38
CA GLU A 56 1.43 -1.18 26.81
C GLU A 56 1.35 -1.62 25.34
N LYS A 57 2.47 -1.54 24.62
CA LYS A 57 2.55 -1.85 23.18
C LYS A 57 3.44 -3.05 22.88
N ILE A 58 3.62 -3.98 23.83
CA ILE A 58 4.43 -5.19 23.61
C ILE A 58 3.77 -6.04 22.51
N THR A 59 4.50 -6.23 21.43
CA THR A 59 4.15 -7.18 20.36
C THR A 59 5.12 -8.36 20.30
N SER A 60 6.32 -8.24 20.88
CA SER A 60 7.30 -9.32 21.06
C SER A 60 8.31 -9.00 22.16
N GLU A 61 8.99 -10.04 22.68
CA GLU A 61 10.07 -9.89 23.67
C GLU A 61 11.28 -9.14 23.09
N ASP A 62 11.66 -9.44 21.85
CA ASP A 62 12.72 -8.74 21.12
C ASP A 62 12.43 -7.23 21.00
N LEU A 63 11.18 -6.85 20.73
CA LEU A 63 10.77 -5.44 20.66
C LEU A 63 10.81 -4.77 22.03
N ALA A 64 10.32 -5.43 23.08
CA ALA A 64 10.34 -4.89 24.44
C ALA A 64 11.77 -4.66 24.95
N SER A 65 12.66 -5.63 24.70
CA SER A 65 14.10 -5.56 24.97
C SER A 65 14.75 -4.39 24.23
N THR A 66 14.53 -4.30 22.92
CA THR A 66 15.11 -3.25 22.07
C THR A 66 14.63 -1.86 22.49
N ARG A 67 13.32 -1.69 22.75
CA ARG A 67 12.74 -0.45 23.27
C ARG A 67 13.31 -0.05 24.62
N SER A 68 13.51 -1.01 25.52
CA SER A 68 14.10 -0.74 26.84
C SER A 68 15.52 -0.22 26.74
N ALA A 69 16.33 -0.82 25.86
CA ALA A 69 17.70 -0.35 25.62
C ALA A 69 17.73 1.02 24.93
N LEU A 70 16.83 1.25 23.95
CA LEU A 70 16.70 2.53 23.27
C LEU A 70 16.23 3.63 24.23
N TYR A 71 15.26 3.33 25.10
CA TYR A 71 14.78 4.23 26.13
C TYR A 71 15.93 4.70 27.03
N ARG A 72 16.74 3.77 27.54
CA ARG A 72 17.93 4.11 28.35
C ARG A 72 18.94 4.98 27.59
N THR A 73 19.05 4.79 26.28
CA THR A 73 19.97 5.54 25.42
C THR A 73 19.52 7.00 25.23
N LEU A 74 18.21 7.21 25.12
CA LEU A 74 17.60 8.48 24.74
C LEU A 74 16.96 9.25 25.92
N TYR A 75 16.74 8.58 27.05
CA TYR A 75 16.09 9.17 28.22
C TYR A 75 16.75 10.46 28.67
N GLY A 76 15.91 11.48 28.93
CA GLY A 76 16.36 12.77 29.44
C GLY A 76 17.09 13.64 28.42
N LEU A 77 17.23 13.20 27.16
CA LEU A 77 17.72 14.07 26.10
C LEU A 77 16.80 15.27 25.91
N LYS A 78 17.39 16.45 25.67
CA LYS A 78 16.65 17.69 25.49
C LYS A 78 15.80 17.60 24.21
N LEU A 79 14.49 17.80 24.37
CA LEU A 79 13.55 17.98 23.27
C LEU A 79 13.32 19.49 23.07
N SER A 80 13.51 19.96 21.84
CA SER A 80 13.19 21.35 21.44
C SER A 80 12.11 21.32 20.37
N ILE A 81 11.11 22.18 20.50
CA ILE A 81 9.94 22.21 19.61
C ILE A 81 9.99 23.50 18.79
N LEU A 82 9.99 23.36 17.45
CA LEU A 82 9.81 24.48 16.52
C LEU A 82 8.37 24.51 16.04
N VAL A 83 7.62 25.55 16.41
CA VAL A 83 6.20 25.69 16.05
C VAL A 83 6.08 26.43 14.72
N LEU A 84 5.61 25.73 13.69
CA LEU A 84 5.36 26.30 12.37
C LEU A 84 3.95 26.89 12.32
N LYS A 85 3.77 28.11 12.86
CA LYS A 85 2.45 28.75 13.06
C LYS A 85 1.60 28.91 11.78
N ASN A 86 2.24 28.99 10.62
CA ASN A 86 1.57 29.18 9.34
C ASN A 86 1.55 27.89 8.49
N SER A 87 1.94 26.76 9.07
CA SER A 87 1.92 25.48 8.37
C SER A 87 0.52 24.87 8.41
N ASN A 88 0.07 24.32 7.28
CA ASN A 88 -1.12 23.49 7.22
C ASN A 88 -0.71 22.02 7.24
N PHE A 89 -1.21 21.27 8.22
CA PHE A 89 -1.01 19.84 8.30
C PHE A 89 -2.16 19.12 7.59
N HIS A 90 -1.82 18.36 6.55
CA HIS A 90 -2.76 17.52 5.82
C HIS A 90 -2.42 16.06 6.09
N HIS A 91 -3.35 15.34 6.72
CA HIS A 91 -3.22 13.92 6.98
C HIS A 91 -3.80 13.12 5.82
N LEU A 92 -3.05 12.10 5.38
CA LEU A 92 -3.47 11.13 4.37
C LEU A 92 -3.40 9.74 5.00
N GLY A 93 -4.29 9.43 5.95
CA GLY A 93 -4.25 8.17 6.69
C GLY A 93 -5.21 7.11 6.19
N THR A 94 -6.17 7.48 5.34
CA THR A 94 -7.10 6.53 4.72
C THR A 94 -6.97 6.55 3.21
N MET A 95 -7.32 5.44 2.56
CA MET A 95 -7.41 5.36 1.10
C MET A 95 -8.40 6.40 0.53
N LYS A 96 -9.48 6.70 1.27
CA LYS A 96 -10.43 7.74 0.89
C LYS A 96 -9.81 9.13 0.93
N GLU A 97 -9.12 9.48 2.02
CA GLU A 97 -8.38 10.76 2.12
C GLU A 97 -7.33 10.88 1.02
N TYR A 98 -6.66 9.78 0.65
CA TYR A 98 -5.69 9.74 -0.44
C TYR A 98 -6.33 10.06 -1.79
N ILE A 99 -7.43 9.38 -2.15
CA ILE A 99 -8.18 9.66 -3.38
C ILE A 99 -8.67 11.10 -3.35
N ASP A 100 -9.37 11.51 -2.31
CA ASP A 100 -9.97 12.85 -2.19
C ASP A 100 -8.89 13.93 -2.39
N SER A 101 -7.74 13.79 -1.75
CA SER A 101 -6.64 14.77 -1.83
C SER A 101 -6.03 14.89 -3.22
N LEU A 102 -5.91 13.78 -3.96
CA LEU A 102 -5.26 13.76 -5.26
C LEU A 102 -6.20 13.96 -6.44
N SER A 103 -7.49 13.68 -6.26
CA SER A 103 -8.46 13.51 -7.35
C SER A 103 -9.57 14.56 -7.31
N CYS A 104 -9.99 14.96 -6.12
CA CYS A 104 -11.12 15.86 -5.94
C CYS A 104 -10.66 17.32 -5.87
N LYS A 105 -11.49 18.23 -6.40
CA LYS A 105 -11.35 19.67 -6.12
C LYS A 105 -11.65 19.90 -4.64
N ASN A 106 -10.62 20.17 -3.85
CA ASN A 106 -10.71 20.42 -2.42
C ASN A 106 -9.65 21.44 -2.02
N LYS A 107 -9.62 21.82 -0.75
CA LYS A 107 -8.64 22.79 -0.22
C LYS A 107 -7.19 22.37 -0.49
N PHE A 108 -6.91 21.07 -0.54
CA PHE A 108 -5.57 20.57 -0.82
C PHE A 108 -5.20 20.82 -2.30
N SER A 109 -6.05 20.46 -3.25
CA SER A 109 -5.79 20.70 -4.68
C SER A 109 -5.85 22.19 -5.07
N GLU A 110 -6.57 23.03 -4.31
CA GLU A 110 -6.52 24.50 -4.43
C GLU A 110 -5.17 25.08 -3.95
N MET A 111 -4.64 24.58 -2.84
CA MET A 111 -3.35 25.02 -2.29
C MET A 111 -2.16 24.46 -3.07
N PHE A 112 -2.31 23.26 -3.62
CA PHE A 112 -1.31 22.55 -4.38
C PHE A 112 -1.92 22.16 -5.73
N PRO A 113 -1.89 23.04 -6.73
CA PRO A 113 -2.33 22.69 -8.07
C PRO A 113 -1.39 21.64 -8.67
N ILE A 114 -1.71 20.37 -8.43
CA ILE A 114 -0.96 19.21 -8.91
C ILE A 114 -1.45 18.85 -10.30
N SER A 115 -0.52 18.61 -11.22
CA SER A 115 -0.86 18.02 -12.52
C SER A 115 -1.45 16.63 -12.30
N ARG A 116 -2.65 16.40 -12.81
CA ARG A 116 -3.27 15.06 -12.87
C ARG A 116 -2.39 14.05 -13.61
N PHE A 117 -1.48 14.52 -14.46
CA PHE A 117 -0.49 13.70 -15.14
C PHE A 117 0.91 14.08 -14.66
N SER A 118 1.37 13.45 -13.58
CA SER A 118 2.68 13.72 -12.99
C SER A 118 3.67 12.65 -13.40
N VAL A 119 4.79 13.04 -14.02
CA VAL A 119 5.85 12.12 -14.45
C VAL A 119 5.28 10.88 -15.16
N SER A 120 4.33 11.06 -16.08
CA SER A 120 3.62 9.95 -16.74
C SER A 120 3.68 10.06 -18.26
N ALA A 121 3.45 8.97 -18.98
CA ALA A 121 3.41 8.92 -20.44
C ALA A 121 2.23 8.07 -20.94
N VAL A 122 1.85 8.25 -22.20
CA VAL A 122 0.90 7.36 -22.87
C VAL A 122 1.63 6.20 -23.55
N SER A 123 1.04 5.00 -23.55
CA SER A 123 1.67 3.83 -24.16
C SER A 123 1.74 3.93 -25.68
N VAL A 124 0.77 4.59 -26.31
CA VAL A 124 0.68 4.83 -27.76
C VAL A 124 0.86 6.32 -28.04
N ASN A 125 1.87 6.63 -28.86
CA ASN A 125 2.15 8.01 -29.26
C ASN A 125 1.04 8.54 -30.19
N ASN A 126 0.91 9.87 -30.27
CA ASN A 126 -0.01 10.58 -31.17
C ASN A 126 -1.51 10.28 -30.97
N ILE A 127 -1.88 9.63 -29.86
CA ILE A 127 -3.27 9.49 -29.44
C ILE A 127 -3.48 10.34 -28.19
N VAL A 128 -4.43 11.26 -28.26
CA VAL A 128 -4.79 12.12 -27.12
C VAL A 128 -5.61 11.29 -26.12
N PRO A 129 -5.23 11.28 -24.82
CA PRO A 129 -6.01 10.59 -23.80
C PRO A 129 -7.28 11.38 -23.47
N LEU A 130 -8.40 11.02 -24.11
CA LEU A 130 -9.68 11.75 -23.98
C LEU A 130 -10.51 11.37 -22.75
N TYR A 131 -10.31 10.17 -22.20
CA TYR A 131 -11.15 9.59 -21.16
C TYR A 131 -10.40 9.35 -19.84
N ILE A 132 -9.26 10.03 -19.65
CA ILE A 132 -8.44 9.95 -18.45
C ILE A 132 -8.62 11.24 -17.66
N GLU A 133 -9.57 11.23 -16.73
CA GLU A 133 -9.92 12.36 -15.88
C GLU A 133 -9.27 12.28 -14.49
N GLY A 134 -8.91 11.07 -14.04
CA GLY A 134 -8.27 10.82 -12.75
C GLY A 134 -6.78 11.15 -12.70
N THR A 135 -6.17 10.91 -11.54
CA THR A 135 -4.76 11.22 -11.28
C THR A 135 -3.86 10.05 -11.68
N VAL A 136 -2.89 10.31 -12.54
CA VAL A 136 -1.90 9.38 -13.06
C VAL A 136 -0.49 9.86 -12.72
N MET A 137 0.22 9.09 -11.91
CA MET A 137 1.54 9.43 -11.38
C MET A 137 2.56 8.36 -11.73
N HIS A 138 3.74 8.75 -12.20
CA HIS A 138 4.84 7.83 -12.47
C HIS A 138 4.43 6.60 -13.29
N SER A 139 3.54 6.78 -14.27
CA SER A 139 2.90 5.65 -14.96
C SER A 139 2.94 5.78 -16.48
N ILE A 140 2.89 4.64 -17.14
CA ILE A 140 2.55 4.51 -18.56
C ILE A 140 1.13 3.96 -18.63
N ILE A 141 0.24 4.66 -19.33
CA ILE A 141 -1.15 4.25 -19.51
C ILE A 141 -1.57 4.27 -20.97
N HIS A 142 -2.39 3.32 -21.37
CA HIS A 142 -2.98 3.31 -22.69
C HIS A 142 -3.95 4.49 -22.87
N PRO A 143 -3.85 5.29 -23.95
CA PRO A 143 -4.62 6.53 -24.09
C PRO A 143 -6.12 6.31 -24.31
N LEU A 144 -6.54 5.09 -24.68
CA LEU A 144 -7.96 4.71 -24.77
C LEU A 144 -8.54 4.14 -23.45
N SER A 145 -7.78 4.18 -22.35
CA SER A 145 -8.31 3.75 -21.05
C SER A 145 -9.35 4.73 -20.52
N LEU A 146 -10.35 4.20 -19.81
CA LEU A 146 -11.35 4.99 -19.09
C LEU A 146 -10.90 5.10 -17.63
N VAL A 147 -10.61 6.32 -17.18
CA VAL A 147 -10.13 6.60 -15.82
C VAL A 147 -10.95 7.77 -15.26
N PRO A 148 -11.93 7.53 -14.38
CA PRO A 148 -12.77 8.59 -13.84
C PRO A 148 -11.98 9.52 -12.93
N GLU A 149 -12.52 10.72 -12.71
CA GLU A 149 -11.88 11.74 -11.86
C GLU A 149 -11.48 11.20 -10.49
N SER A 150 -12.28 10.31 -9.88
CA SER A 150 -12.06 9.71 -8.55
C SER A 150 -11.12 8.49 -8.52
N ALA A 151 -10.28 8.29 -9.56
CA ALA A 151 -9.31 7.21 -9.61
C ALA A 151 -7.86 7.73 -9.54
N VAL A 152 -7.02 6.98 -8.83
CA VAL A 152 -5.58 7.20 -8.73
C VAL A 152 -4.84 6.02 -9.34
N ILE A 153 -3.93 6.30 -10.26
CA ILE A 153 -3.03 5.35 -10.90
C ILE A 153 -1.60 5.77 -10.59
N GLU A 154 -0.82 4.86 -10.02
CA GLU A 154 0.56 5.15 -9.64
C GLU A 154 1.52 4.00 -9.96
N CYS A 155 2.72 4.34 -10.42
CA CYS A 155 3.79 3.37 -10.70
C CYS A 155 3.34 2.21 -11.63
N CYS A 156 2.43 2.47 -12.57
CA CYS A 156 1.86 1.45 -13.45
C CYS A 156 2.50 1.44 -14.85
N ASP A 157 2.58 0.26 -15.48
CA ASP A 157 2.97 0.06 -16.88
C ASP A 157 1.84 -0.68 -17.62
N ILE A 158 0.80 0.08 -18.01
CA ILE A 158 -0.44 -0.43 -18.60
C ILE A 158 -0.46 -0.09 -20.09
N ASN A 159 -0.10 -1.06 -20.93
CA ASN A 159 0.03 -0.89 -22.38
C ASN A 159 -1.21 -1.31 -23.16
N ILE A 160 -2.31 -1.63 -22.49
CA ILE A 160 -3.60 -2.02 -23.06
C ILE A 160 -4.72 -1.16 -22.47
N ALA A 161 -5.80 -0.96 -23.22
CA ALA A 161 -6.94 -0.17 -22.74
C ALA A 161 -7.66 -0.88 -21.58
N VAL A 162 -7.87 -0.16 -20.49
CA VAL A 162 -8.57 -0.64 -19.28
C VAL A 162 -9.73 0.29 -18.94
N ASP A 163 -10.74 -0.25 -18.27
CA ASP A 163 -11.89 0.49 -17.76
C ASP A 163 -11.85 0.47 -16.23
N ILE A 164 -11.61 1.62 -15.62
CA ILE A 164 -11.43 1.73 -14.17
C ILE A 164 -12.68 2.35 -13.55
N GLY A 165 -13.27 1.65 -12.58
CA GLY A 165 -14.39 2.17 -11.81
C GLY A 165 -14.02 3.37 -10.93
N GLN A 166 -15.05 4.07 -10.44
CA GLN A 166 -14.88 5.21 -9.54
C GLN A 166 -14.24 4.79 -8.21
N ASN A 167 -13.59 5.73 -7.52
CA ASN A 167 -12.97 5.52 -6.20
C ASN A 167 -11.99 4.35 -6.20
N CYS A 168 -11.04 4.34 -7.14
CA CYS A 168 -10.07 3.26 -7.28
C CYS A 168 -8.65 3.73 -7.05
N ILE A 169 -7.81 2.84 -6.53
CA ILE A 169 -6.36 3.03 -6.44
C ILE A 169 -5.69 1.86 -7.14
N ILE A 170 -5.01 2.12 -8.25
CA ILE A 170 -4.29 1.11 -9.03
C ILE A 170 -2.80 1.41 -8.95
N SER A 171 -2.07 0.56 -8.25
CA SER A 171 -0.68 0.84 -7.88
C SER A 171 0.25 -0.29 -8.29
N ASN A 172 1.37 0.06 -8.93
CA ASN A 172 2.44 -0.87 -9.27
C ASN A 172 2.02 -2.03 -10.22
N VAL A 173 0.96 -1.82 -11.00
CA VAL A 173 0.39 -2.81 -11.92
C VAL A 173 1.12 -2.79 -13.26
N GLN A 174 1.43 -3.98 -13.79
CA GLN A 174 1.98 -4.18 -15.12
C GLN A 174 0.98 -4.96 -15.96
N LEU A 175 0.59 -4.41 -17.09
CA LEU A 175 -0.36 -5.03 -18.02
C LEU A 175 0.13 -4.85 -19.44
N HIS A 176 0.57 -5.95 -20.02
CA HIS A 176 1.10 -5.99 -21.39
C HIS A 176 0.24 -6.91 -22.23
N GLY A 177 -0.01 -6.51 -23.48
CA GLY A 177 -0.84 -7.29 -24.39
C GLY A 177 -0.85 -6.68 -25.78
N VAL A 178 -1.36 -7.45 -26.73
CA VAL A 178 -1.56 -7.00 -28.11
C VAL A 178 -2.91 -6.27 -28.17
N PHE A 179 -2.96 -5.15 -28.90
CA PHE A 179 -4.16 -4.32 -29.07
C PHE A 179 -5.40 -5.16 -29.42
N VAL A 180 -6.27 -5.40 -28.45
CA VAL A 180 -7.60 -5.96 -28.70
C VAL A 180 -8.58 -4.79 -28.71
N GLN A 181 -9.46 -4.74 -29.71
CA GLN A 181 -10.43 -3.66 -29.95
C GLN A 181 -11.53 -3.53 -28.87
N ARG A 182 -11.43 -4.26 -27.75
CA ARG A 182 -12.34 -4.18 -26.59
C ARG A 182 -11.55 -3.86 -25.33
N LEU A 183 -12.14 -3.03 -24.46
CA LEU A 183 -11.69 -2.84 -23.08
C LEU A 183 -11.59 -4.23 -22.43
N SER A 184 -10.37 -4.70 -22.24
CA SER A 184 -10.13 -6.11 -21.89
C SER A 184 -10.26 -6.36 -20.39
N PHE A 185 -10.15 -5.30 -19.59
CA PHE A 185 -10.17 -5.38 -18.14
C PHE A 185 -11.05 -4.26 -17.59
N GLN A 186 -12.14 -4.67 -16.94
CA GLN A 186 -13.03 -3.80 -16.17
C GLN A 186 -12.68 -3.96 -14.69
N ILE A 187 -12.13 -2.91 -14.09
CA ILE A 187 -11.80 -2.87 -12.67
C ILE A 187 -13.01 -2.30 -11.93
N PRO A 188 -13.66 -3.06 -11.04
CA PRO A 188 -14.85 -2.58 -10.33
C PRO A 188 -14.55 -1.35 -9.46
N GLU A 189 -15.54 -0.49 -9.27
CA GLU A 189 -15.45 0.69 -8.39
C GLU A 189 -15.10 0.37 -6.93
N ASN A 190 -14.64 1.36 -6.16
CA ASN A 190 -14.32 1.23 -4.73
C ASN A 190 -13.24 0.16 -4.48
N THR A 191 -12.22 0.07 -5.33
CA THR A 191 -11.21 -1.00 -5.30
C THR A 191 -9.79 -0.45 -5.19
N LEU A 192 -9.01 -0.98 -4.23
CA LEU A 192 -7.56 -0.93 -4.26
C LEU A 192 -7.05 -2.19 -4.98
N MET A 193 -6.13 -2.03 -5.94
CA MET A 193 -5.29 -3.11 -6.45
C MET A 193 -3.82 -2.67 -6.41
N HIS A 194 -2.98 -3.47 -5.76
CA HIS A 194 -1.55 -3.18 -5.65
C HIS A 194 -0.71 -4.43 -5.87
N THR A 195 0.18 -4.38 -6.86
CA THR A 195 1.07 -5.52 -7.14
C THR A 195 2.40 -5.35 -6.41
N VAL A 196 2.80 -6.37 -5.65
CA VAL A 196 4.04 -6.40 -4.88
C VAL A 196 4.95 -7.47 -5.47
N SER A 197 6.22 -7.14 -5.70
CA SER A 197 7.24 -8.16 -5.93
C SER A 197 7.62 -8.80 -4.59
N VAL A 198 7.63 -10.12 -4.56
CA VAL A 198 7.97 -10.92 -3.39
C VAL A 198 9.03 -11.95 -3.75
N MET A 199 9.75 -12.43 -2.75
CA MET A 199 10.69 -13.54 -2.90
C MET A 199 9.96 -14.75 -3.48
N GLY A 200 10.26 -15.09 -4.73
CA GLY A 200 9.64 -16.20 -5.47
C GLY A 200 8.51 -15.80 -6.45
N GLY A 201 8.21 -14.52 -6.63
CA GLY A 201 7.26 -14.08 -7.67
C GLY A 201 6.61 -12.71 -7.42
N TYR A 202 5.33 -12.63 -7.78
CA TYR A 202 4.51 -11.42 -7.65
C TYR A 202 3.15 -11.76 -7.06
N VAL A 203 2.60 -10.83 -6.29
CA VAL A 203 1.28 -10.95 -5.68
C VAL A 203 0.56 -9.63 -5.91
N CYS A 204 -0.66 -9.68 -6.44
CA CYS A 204 -1.53 -8.51 -6.45
C CYS A 204 -2.47 -8.62 -5.26
N ILE A 205 -2.40 -7.66 -4.34
CA ILE A 205 -3.35 -7.54 -3.26
C ILE A 205 -4.52 -6.68 -3.72
N ALA A 206 -5.70 -6.96 -3.19
CA ALA A 206 -6.87 -6.14 -3.42
C ALA A 206 -7.83 -6.14 -2.24
N CYS A 207 -8.49 -5.00 -2.02
CA CYS A 207 -9.57 -4.84 -1.06
C CYS A 207 -10.44 -3.65 -1.46
N ALA A 208 -11.60 -3.51 -0.82
CA ALA A 208 -12.39 -2.31 -1.00
C ALA A 208 -11.70 -1.13 -0.33
N ILE A 209 -11.88 0.09 -0.87
CA ILE A 209 -11.41 1.34 -0.26
C ILE A 209 -11.90 1.50 1.18
N SER A 210 -13.05 0.92 1.52
CA SER A 210 -13.66 0.95 2.85
C SER A 210 -13.39 -0.27 3.73
N ASP A 211 -12.65 -1.27 3.25
CA ASP A 211 -12.39 -2.48 4.04
C ASP A 211 -11.41 -2.17 5.19
N ASP A 212 -11.79 -2.54 6.41
CA ASP A 212 -10.87 -2.51 7.56
C ASP A 212 -10.05 -3.79 7.59
N ILE A 213 -8.89 -3.75 6.93
CA ILE A 213 -8.04 -4.93 6.78
C ILE A 213 -7.46 -5.44 8.11
N LYS A 214 -7.39 -4.58 9.14
CA LYS A 214 -6.79 -4.90 10.45
C LYS A 214 -7.82 -5.27 11.51
N LYS A 215 -9.11 -5.15 11.22
CA LYS A 215 -10.17 -5.56 12.14
C LYS A 215 -10.02 -7.03 12.50
N THR A 216 -9.82 -7.29 13.79
CA THR A 216 -9.64 -8.65 14.31
C THR A 216 -10.96 -9.25 14.78
N PHE A 217 -11.07 -10.57 14.64
CA PHE A 217 -12.21 -11.38 15.06
C PHE A 217 -11.74 -12.48 16.02
N LYS A 218 -12.68 -13.06 16.77
CA LYS A 218 -12.41 -14.30 17.50
C LYS A 218 -12.32 -15.44 16.48
N TRP A 219 -11.51 -16.47 16.76
CA TRP A 219 -11.36 -17.62 15.86
C TRP A 219 -12.70 -18.18 15.38
N LYS A 220 -13.63 -18.47 16.30
CA LYS A 220 -14.97 -18.99 15.94
C LYS A 220 -15.80 -18.13 14.96
N ASP A 221 -15.44 -16.85 14.81
CA ASP A 221 -16.16 -15.87 14.00
C ASP A 221 -15.36 -15.46 12.74
N TYR A 222 -14.24 -16.14 12.41
CA TYR A 222 -13.38 -15.75 11.28
C TYR A 222 -14.13 -15.72 9.94
N ILE A 223 -15.13 -16.60 9.77
CA ILE A 223 -15.94 -16.69 8.55
C ILE A 223 -16.85 -15.47 8.32
N GLU A 224 -17.03 -14.62 9.34
CA GLU A 224 -17.80 -13.37 9.28
C GLU A 224 -16.97 -12.16 8.83
N ILE A 225 -15.65 -12.34 8.69
CA ILE A 225 -14.77 -11.33 8.08
C ILE A 225 -15.32 -10.97 6.70
N LYS A 226 -15.27 -9.68 6.34
CA LYS A 226 -15.78 -9.18 5.07
C LYS A 226 -14.68 -8.62 4.20
N ILE A 227 -14.76 -8.84 2.89
CA ILE A 227 -13.98 -8.17 1.84
C ILE A 227 -14.95 -7.76 0.73
N PHE A 228 -14.84 -6.54 0.22
CA PHE A 228 -15.83 -5.98 -0.72
C PHE A 228 -17.28 -6.11 -0.20
N GLY A 229 -17.47 -5.99 1.12
CA GLY A 229 -18.76 -6.13 1.78
C GLY A 229 -19.32 -7.56 1.87
N LYS A 230 -18.69 -8.56 1.24
CA LYS A 230 -19.09 -9.98 1.27
C LYS A 230 -18.34 -10.73 2.37
N LYS A 231 -19.04 -11.57 3.13
CA LYS A 231 -18.48 -12.39 4.20
C LYS A 231 -17.68 -13.55 3.61
N LEU A 232 -16.57 -13.96 4.24
CA LEU A 232 -15.75 -15.07 3.76
C LEU A 232 -16.59 -16.35 3.52
N LYS A 233 -17.50 -16.72 4.43
CA LYS A 233 -18.38 -17.90 4.28
C LYS A 233 -19.20 -17.96 2.99
N GLN A 234 -19.35 -16.84 2.30
CA GLN A 234 -20.09 -16.75 1.05
C GLN A 234 -19.31 -17.42 -0.10
N PHE A 235 -17.98 -17.33 -0.10
CA PHE A 235 -17.16 -17.76 -1.22
C PHE A 235 -15.95 -18.63 -0.83
N ILE A 236 -15.82 -18.95 0.45
CA ILE A 236 -14.76 -19.79 1.01
C ILE A 236 -15.38 -21.01 1.66
N ARG A 237 -14.74 -22.18 1.49
CA ARG A 237 -15.13 -23.42 2.13
C ARG A 237 -14.48 -23.54 3.52
N PRO A 238 -15.11 -24.23 4.48
CA PRO A 238 -14.55 -24.38 5.84
C PRO A 238 -13.17 -25.05 5.91
N ASP A 239 -12.82 -25.88 4.91
CA ASP A 239 -11.55 -26.59 4.77
C ASP A 239 -10.45 -25.76 4.09
N ASP A 240 -10.77 -24.59 3.54
CA ASP A 240 -9.76 -23.73 2.93
C ASP A 240 -8.77 -23.24 4.00
N SER A 241 -7.48 -23.45 3.76
CA SER A 241 -6.38 -23.10 4.67
C SER A 241 -6.04 -21.59 4.67
N ILE A 242 -7.06 -20.76 4.87
CA ILE A 242 -6.98 -19.29 4.73
C ILE A 242 -6.20 -18.64 5.86
N PHE A 243 -6.24 -19.24 7.04
CA PHE A 243 -5.45 -18.79 8.19
C PHE A 243 -4.45 -19.88 8.56
N SER A 244 -3.27 -19.45 8.99
CA SER A 244 -2.31 -20.36 9.63
C SER A 244 -2.90 -20.90 10.94
N SER A 245 -2.54 -22.14 11.31
CA SER A 245 -3.09 -22.84 12.47
C SER A 245 -2.80 -22.16 13.82
N ASP A 246 -1.78 -21.30 13.87
CA ASP A 246 -1.37 -20.50 15.01
C ASP A 246 -2.03 -19.10 15.07
N CYS A 247 -2.92 -18.78 14.12
CA CYS A 247 -3.56 -17.46 14.05
C CYS A 247 -4.59 -17.26 15.18
N SER A 248 -4.18 -16.55 16.24
CA SER A 248 -5.06 -16.26 17.39
C SER A 248 -6.08 -15.13 17.15
N LYS A 249 -5.81 -14.23 16.18
CA LYS A 249 -6.63 -13.06 15.86
C LYS A 249 -6.84 -12.94 14.34
N PRO A 250 -7.78 -13.70 13.76
CA PRO A 250 -8.12 -13.60 12.34
C PRO A 250 -8.53 -12.18 11.95
N ALA A 251 -8.00 -11.73 10.81
CA ALA A 251 -8.29 -10.45 10.15
C ALA A 251 -8.01 -10.61 8.65
N LEU A 252 -8.55 -9.74 7.78
CA LEU A 252 -8.20 -9.78 6.35
C LEU A 252 -6.68 -9.70 6.12
N TRP A 253 -5.97 -8.94 6.95
CA TRP A 253 -4.52 -8.83 6.95
C TRP A 253 -3.79 -10.19 6.95
N ASN A 254 -4.35 -11.18 7.65
CA ASN A 254 -3.79 -12.52 7.83
C ASN A 254 -4.43 -13.58 6.93
N ALA A 255 -5.44 -13.22 6.14
CA ALA A 255 -6.18 -14.15 5.30
C ALA A 255 -5.42 -14.41 3.98
N LYS A 256 -5.13 -15.68 3.67
CA LYS A 256 -4.41 -16.11 2.46
C LYS A 256 -5.31 -16.09 1.23
N LEU A 257 -5.66 -14.89 0.78
CA LEU A 257 -6.62 -14.65 -0.30
C LEU A 257 -5.98 -14.30 -1.64
N PHE A 258 -4.65 -14.16 -1.71
CA PHE A 258 -3.98 -13.66 -2.92
C PHE A 258 -3.02 -14.70 -3.50
N PRO A 259 -3.09 -15.01 -4.80
CA PRO A 259 -2.23 -16.00 -5.43
C PRO A 259 -0.82 -15.46 -5.68
N LEU A 260 0.20 -16.24 -5.31
CA LEU A 260 1.58 -16.04 -5.73
C LEU A 260 1.74 -16.48 -7.19
N CYS A 261 2.13 -15.55 -8.05
CA CYS A 261 2.26 -15.75 -9.49
C CYS A 261 3.69 -15.50 -9.97
N LYS A 262 4.02 -15.98 -11.17
CA LYS A 262 5.37 -15.82 -11.72
C LYS A 262 5.62 -14.42 -12.27
N THR A 263 4.58 -13.74 -12.72
CA THR A 263 4.65 -12.39 -13.31
C THR A 263 3.64 -11.44 -12.66
N ALA A 264 3.95 -10.14 -12.69
CA ALA A 264 3.07 -9.09 -12.19
C ALA A 264 1.73 -9.04 -12.94
N ASP A 265 1.77 -9.26 -14.26
CA ASP A 265 0.59 -9.32 -15.13
C ASP A 265 -0.34 -10.49 -14.78
N GLU A 266 0.22 -11.69 -14.53
CA GLU A 266 -0.55 -12.86 -14.08
C GLU A 266 -1.18 -12.61 -12.70
N ALA A 267 -0.41 -12.02 -11.78
CA ALA A 267 -0.88 -11.70 -10.43
C ALA A 267 -2.08 -10.75 -10.46
N PHE A 268 -2.00 -9.69 -11.28
CA PHE A 268 -3.09 -8.75 -11.48
C PHE A 268 -4.33 -9.44 -12.06
N LYS A 269 -4.18 -10.18 -13.17
CA LYS A 269 -5.30 -10.81 -13.89
C LYS A 269 -6.07 -11.79 -13.00
N LYS A 270 -5.36 -12.67 -12.28
CA LYS A 270 -6.01 -13.61 -11.35
C LYS A 270 -6.71 -12.90 -10.19
N THR A 271 -6.09 -11.85 -9.66
CA THR A 271 -6.70 -11.09 -8.56
C THR A 271 -7.94 -10.34 -9.02
N LEU A 272 -7.91 -9.75 -10.22
CA LEU A 272 -9.08 -9.09 -10.80
C LEU A 272 -10.23 -10.08 -11.01
N GLU A 273 -9.94 -11.27 -11.56
CA GLU A 273 -10.94 -12.33 -11.72
C GLU A 273 -11.61 -12.71 -10.39
N ILE A 274 -10.84 -12.82 -9.30
CA ILE A 274 -11.37 -13.08 -7.96
C ILE A 274 -12.30 -11.95 -7.51
N ILE A 275 -11.90 -10.68 -7.66
CA ILE A 275 -12.71 -9.52 -7.24
C ILE A 275 -14.03 -9.46 -8.01
N VAL A 276 -13.98 -9.65 -9.33
CA VAL A 276 -15.17 -9.64 -10.21
C VAL A 276 -16.16 -10.71 -9.74
N ARG A 277 -15.69 -11.95 -9.54
CA ARG A 277 -16.54 -13.05 -9.03
C ARG A 277 -17.12 -12.78 -7.63
N ILE A 278 -16.35 -12.17 -6.72
CA ILE A 278 -16.85 -11.79 -5.39
C ILE A 278 -17.99 -10.76 -5.50
N LYS A 279 -17.87 -9.81 -6.44
CA LYS A 279 -18.83 -8.72 -6.60
C LYS A 279 -20.10 -9.13 -7.38
N GLU A 280 -19.97 -9.96 -8.40
CA GLU A 280 -21.07 -10.42 -9.25
C GLU A 280 -21.96 -11.49 -8.60
N GLU A 281 -21.63 -11.92 -7.36
CA GLU A 281 -22.31 -13.01 -6.65
C GLU A 281 -22.30 -14.35 -7.42
N GLU A 282 -21.41 -14.51 -8.40
CA GLU A 282 -21.09 -15.78 -9.06
C GLU A 282 -20.25 -16.68 -8.13
N MET A 283 -20.86 -17.02 -7.00
CA MET A 283 -20.20 -17.55 -5.80
C MET A 283 -20.03 -19.07 -5.80
N PHE A 284 -20.69 -19.79 -6.72
CA PHE A 284 -20.73 -21.26 -6.69
C PHE A 284 -19.41 -21.94 -7.08
N ASN A 285 -18.46 -21.21 -7.67
CA ASN A 285 -17.22 -21.79 -8.23
C ASN A 285 -15.93 -21.01 -7.89
N LEU A 286 -15.94 -20.15 -6.85
CA LEU A 286 -14.68 -19.65 -6.28
C LEU A 286 -14.03 -20.79 -5.49
N CYS A 287 -13.48 -21.75 -6.24
CA CYS A 287 -12.60 -22.76 -5.70
C CYS A 287 -11.30 -22.06 -5.29
N PHE A 288 -11.24 -21.55 -4.06
CA PHE A 288 -9.98 -21.27 -3.35
C PHE A 288 -9.30 -22.60 -3.01
N MET A 289 -9.26 -23.57 -3.94
CA MET A 289 -8.69 -24.87 -3.64
C MET A 289 -7.19 -24.68 -3.44
N PRO A 290 -6.68 -24.94 -2.22
CA PRO A 290 -5.29 -25.30 -2.06
C PRO A 290 -5.22 -26.80 -2.42
N ASP A 291 -5.57 -27.16 -3.65
CA ASP A 291 -5.27 -28.52 -4.10
C ASP A 291 -3.76 -28.55 -4.36
N ASP A 292 -3.09 -29.34 -3.52
CA ASP A 292 -1.66 -29.60 -3.47
C ASP A 292 -1.10 -29.84 -4.89
N LYS A 293 -0.64 -28.76 -5.55
CA LYS A 293 0.51 -28.67 -6.48
C LYS A 293 0.57 -27.43 -7.40
N VAL A 294 -0.47 -26.59 -7.53
CA VAL A 294 -0.48 -25.58 -8.62
C VAL A 294 -0.25 -24.12 -8.19
N LEU A 295 -0.89 -23.60 -7.14
CA LEU A 295 -0.82 -22.18 -6.77
C LEU A 295 -0.71 -21.98 -5.25
N LYS A 296 0.33 -21.26 -4.81
CA LYS A 296 0.51 -20.87 -3.41
C LYS A 296 -0.29 -19.59 -3.13
N TRP A 297 -1.14 -19.62 -2.11
CA TRP A 297 -1.91 -18.45 -1.67
C TRP A 297 -1.26 -17.81 -0.46
N VAL A 298 -1.27 -16.49 -0.40
CA VAL A 298 -0.60 -15.69 0.63
C VAL A 298 -1.50 -14.57 1.13
N SER A 299 -1.25 -14.14 2.36
CA SER A 299 -1.91 -13.01 3.01
C SER A 299 -1.14 -11.70 2.81
N MET A 300 -1.74 -10.56 3.16
CA MET A 300 -1.02 -9.28 3.18
C MET A 300 0.16 -9.31 4.16
N SER A 301 0.02 -10.02 5.29
CA SER A 301 1.10 -10.24 6.25
C SER A 301 2.25 -11.06 5.66
N ASP A 302 1.93 -12.11 4.90
CA ASP A 302 2.93 -12.91 4.18
C ASP A 302 3.66 -12.06 3.14
N VAL A 303 2.93 -11.25 2.37
CA VAL A 303 3.51 -10.32 1.38
C VAL A 303 4.47 -9.33 2.05
N LEU A 304 4.13 -8.77 3.20
CA LEU A 304 5.02 -7.87 3.94
C LEU A 304 6.32 -8.57 4.36
N SER A 305 6.25 -9.86 4.70
CA SER A 305 7.39 -10.65 5.15
C SER A 305 8.26 -11.12 3.98
N LEU A 306 7.65 -11.35 2.82
CA LEU A 306 8.29 -11.85 1.60
C LEU A 306 8.67 -10.73 0.63
N LYS A 307 8.38 -9.45 0.92
CA LYS A 307 8.60 -8.33 0.00
C LYS A 307 10.04 -8.30 -0.54
N ASP A 308 10.17 -8.15 -1.85
CA ASP A 308 11.44 -7.91 -2.53
C ASP A 308 11.56 -6.42 -2.85
N THR A 309 12.09 -5.66 -1.89
CA THR A 309 12.21 -4.20 -2.01
C THR A 309 13.20 -3.79 -3.10
N GLU A 310 14.23 -4.60 -3.36
CA GLU A 310 15.22 -4.30 -4.39
C GLU A 310 14.59 -4.38 -5.78
N ASN A 311 13.79 -5.42 -6.04
CA ASN A 311 13.09 -5.56 -7.30
C ASN A 311 12.03 -4.47 -7.50
N VAL A 312 11.30 -4.06 -6.44
CA VAL A 312 10.36 -2.93 -6.52
C VAL A 312 11.08 -1.64 -6.92
N LEU A 313 12.21 -1.31 -6.28
CA LEU A 313 13.00 -0.11 -6.62
C LEU A 313 13.57 -0.17 -8.03
N LYS A 314 14.06 -1.36 -8.44
CA LYS A 314 14.55 -1.59 -9.80
C LYS A 314 13.45 -1.33 -10.82
N TYR A 315 12.26 -1.92 -10.62
CA TYR A 315 11.10 -1.71 -11.49
C TYR A 315 10.72 -0.23 -11.59
N GLN A 316 10.62 0.48 -10.47
CA GLN A 316 10.24 1.89 -10.46
C GLN A 316 11.26 2.77 -11.21
N LYS A 317 12.55 2.45 -11.11
CA LYS A 317 13.61 3.10 -11.88
C LYS A 317 13.48 2.83 -13.38
N GLU A 318 13.30 1.57 -13.76
CA GLU A 318 13.12 1.18 -15.17
C GLU A 318 11.86 1.83 -15.77
N LEU A 319 10.77 1.89 -15.01
CA LEU A 319 9.54 2.57 -15.41
C LEU A 319 9.77 4.07 -15.63
N TYR A 320 10.50 4.73 -14.74
CA TYR A 320 10.88 6.14 -14.91
C TYR A 320 11.66 6.37 -16.20
N GLU A 321 12.66 5.54 -16.48
CA GLU A 321 13.47 5.61 -17.69
C GLU A 321 12.60 5.42 -18.95
N LYS A 322 11.69 4.43 -18.95
CA LYS A 322 10.72 4.23 -20.04
C LYS A 322 9.82 5.44 -20.27
N ILE A 323 9.31 6.06 -19.20
CA ILE A 323 8.47 7.26 -19.26
C ILE A 323 9.25 8.41 -19.90
N MET A 324 10.50 8.64 -19.47
CA MET A 324 11.34 9.71 -20.01
C MET A 324 11.67 9.50 -21.48
N LEU A 325 11.89 8.26 -21.92
CA LEU A 325 12.08 7.94 -23.34
C LEU A 325 10.83 8.23 -24.17
N LYS A 326 9.65 7.85 -23.69
CA LYS A 326 8.38 8.12 -24.38
C LYS A 326 8.08 9.61 -24.48
N LYS A 327 8.33 10.40 -23.43
CA LYS A 327 8.15 11.86 -23.47
C LYS A 327 9.05 12.53 -24.52
N LYS A 328 10.33 12.18 -24.58
CA LYS A 328 11.26 12.70 -25.62
C LYS A 328 10.78 12.40 -27.04
N SER A 329 10.13 11.25 -27.24
CA SER A 329 9.57 10.88 -28.55
C SER A 329 8.34 11.69 -28.97
N VAL A 330 7.69 12.42 -28.05
CA VAL A 330 6.56 13.30 -28.36
C VAL A 330 7.06 14.72 -28.68
N ASP A 331 8.05 15.21 -27.92
CA ASP A 331 8.61 16.56 -28.11
C ASP A 331 9.42 16.70 -29.42
N GLN A 332 9.87 15.60 -30.03
CA GLN A 332 10.58 15.63 -31.32
C GLN A 332 9.67 15.82 -32.55
N PHE A 333 8.34 15.79 -32.39
CA PHE A 333 7.37 15.98 -33.48
C PHE A 333 6.50 17.22 -33.31
N MET A 334 6.78 18.08 -32.33
CA MET A 334 6.20 19.43 -32.16
C MET A 334 7.22 20.50 -32.56
#